data_AF-A0A973BT13-F1
#
_entry.id   AF-A0A973BT13-F1
#
_cell.length_a   1.000
_cell.length_b   1.000
_cell.length_c   1.000
_cell.angle_alpha   90.00
_cell.angle_beta   90.00
_cell.angle_gamma   90.00
#
_symmetry.space_group_name_H-M   'P 1'
#
loop_
_entity.id
_entity.type
_entity.pdbx_description
1 polymer ?
#
loop_
_entity_poly.entity_id
_entity_poly.type
_entity_poly.pdbx_seq_one_letter_code
_entity_poly.pdbx_strand_id
1 'polypeptide(L)'
;MQERPAIYPYVLIALLSVHRIIAGLALGAPVDTEDIWVIFVAIIAHKSSAAFALAVSCVRAGLEWGLSIRLLAFFTVTTPAGVLIGTAVSSFFDNRAEISFDATFTALAAGTFVYIASLDIVREEFLHGKER
;
A
#
# COMPACT_ATOMS: atom_id res chain seq x y z
N MET A 1 18.08 -20.98 -9.66
CA MET A 1 17.21 -19.87 -9.22
C MET A 1 16.34 -20.46 -8.12
N GLN A 2 16.43 -19.94 -6.90
CA GLN A 2 15.71 -20.51 -5.76
C GLN A 2 14.22 -20.18 -5.94
N GLU A 3 13.40 -21.19 -6.20
CA GLU A 3 11.96 -20.98 -6.38
C GLU A 3 11.38 -20.49 -5.05
N ARG A 4 10.96 -19.22 -5.02
CA ARG A 4 10.28 -18.65 -3.86
C ARG A 4 8.97 -19.42 -3.66
N PRO A 5 8.54 -19.65 -2.41
CA PRO A 5 7.25 -20.29 -2.19
C PRO A 5 6.17 -19.43 -2.88
N ALA A 6 5.34 -20.07 -3.70
CA ALA A 6 4.34 -19.41 -4.53
C ALA A 6 3.36 -18.53 -3.72
N ILE A 7 3.34 -18.67 -2.39
CA ILE A 7 2.51 -17.90 -1.47
C ILE A 7 2.98 -16.44 -1.26
N TYR A 8 4.26 -16.14 -1.44
CA TYR A 8 4.83 -14.83 -1.06
C TYR A 8 4.18 -13.63 -1.80
N PRO A 9 3.91 -13.66 -3.11
CA PRO A 9 3.20 -12.57 -3.80
C PRO A 9 1.80 -12.31 -3.23
N TYR A 10 1.11 -13.35 -2.76
CA TYR A 10 -0.21 -13.24 -2.15
C TYR A 10 -0.17 -12.60 -0.75
N VAL A 11 0.86 -12.93 0.04
CA VAL A 11 1.10 -12.27 1.33
C VAL A 11 1.45 -10.80 1.10
N LEU A 12 2.36 -10.53 0.15
CA LEU A 12 2.80 -9.17 -0.16
C LEU A 12 1.64 -8.29 -0.64
N ILE A 13 0.79 -8.77 -1.57
CA ILE A 13 -0.37 -7.98 -1.99
C ILE A 13 -1.36 -7.77 -0.85
N ALA A 14 -1.59 -8.75 0.02
CA ALA A 14 -2.49 -8.58 1.16
C ALA A 14 -1.99 -7.47 2.10
N LEU A 15 -0.70 -7.51 2.48
CA LEU A 15 -0.07 -6.50 3.34
C LEU A 15 -0.10 -5.11 2.71
N LEU A 16 0.32 -5.01 1.44
CA LEU A 16 0.31 -3.75 0.70
C LEU A 16 -1.12 -3.20 0.55
N SER A 17 -2.12 -4.06 0.33
CA SER A 17 -3.52 -3.65 0.18
C SER A 17 -4.09 -3.11 1.48
N VAL A 18 -3.88 -3.80 2.60
CA VAL A 18 -4.31 -3.33 3.93
C VAL A 18 -3.68 -1.98 4.23
N HIS A 19 -2.36 -1.85 4.07
CA HIS A 19 -1.67 -0.59 4.31
C HIS A 19 -2.16 0.53 3.37
N ARG A 20 -2.45 0.24 2.11
CA ARG A 20 -2.99 1.26 1.18
C ARG A 20 -4.41 1.68 1.49
N ILE A 21 -5.25 0.79 2.03
CA ILE A 21 -6.58 1.16 2.50
C ILE A 21 -6.45 2.09 3.73
N ILE A 22 -5.61 1.74 4.71
CA ILE A 22 -5.35 2.57 5.90
C ILE A 22 -4.82 3.96 5.51
N ALA A 23 -3.83 4.01 4.62
CA ALA A 23 -3.30 5.28 4.11
C ALA A 23 -4.34 6.07 3.30
N GLY A 24 -5.18 5.39 2.52
CA GLY A 24 -6.27 6.01 1.78
C GLY A 24 -7.33 6.64 2.69
N LEU A 25 -7.63 6.01 3.83
CA LEU A 25 -8.56 6.57 4.82
C LEU A 25 -8.07 7.93 5.36
N ALA A 26 -6.77 8.04 5.66
CA ALA A 26 -6.15 9.31 6.07
C ALA A 26 -6.20 10.36 4.94
N LEU A 27 -5.88 9.97 3.70
CA LEU A 27 -5.92 10.86 2.53
C LEU A 27 -7.33 11.35 2.16
N GLY A 28 -8.39 10.75 2.72
CA GLY A 28 -9.78 11.18 2.50
C GLY A 28 -10.20 12.41 3.31
N ALA A 29 -9.30 13.01 4.09
CA ALA A 29 -9.55 14.28 4.75
C ALA A 29 -9.66 15.43 3.70
N PRO A 30 -10.41 16.50 3.99
CA PRO A 30 -10.46 17.71 3.19
C PRO A 30 -9.04 18.29 3.02
N VAL A 31 -8.66 18.54 1.78
CA VAL A 31 -7.38 19.16 1.42
C VAL A 31 -7.62 20.37 0.53
N ASP A 32 -6.73 21.35 0.62
CA ASP A 32 -6.78 22.52 -0.25
C ASP A 32 -6.51 22.12 -1.70
N THR A 33 -7.01 22.92 -2.65
CA THR A 33 -6.91 22.60 -4.09
C THR A 33 -5.46 22.51 -4.57
N GLU A 34 -4.55 23.26 -3.94
CA GLU A 34 -3.11 23.23 -4.25
C GLU A 34 -2.45 21.92 -3.80
N ASP A 35 -2.91 21.33 -2.70
CA ASP A 35 -2.35 20.08 -2.15
C ASP A 35 -2.71 18.85 -2.97
N ILE A 36 -3.81 18.91 -3.75
CA ILE A 36 -4.27 17.79 -4.59
C ILE A 36 -3.18 17.36 -5.57
N TRP A 37 -2.49 18.31 -6.21
CA TRP A 37 -1.42 18.00 -7.17
C TRP A 37 -0.20 17.38 -6.50
N VAL A 38 0.17 17.90 -5.33
CA VAL A 38 1.29 17.39 -4.54
C VAL A 38 1.02 15.95 -4.11
N ILE A 39 -0.18 15.70 -3.57
CA ILE A 39 -0.63 14.36 -3.14
C ILE A 39 -0.71 13.42 -4.33
N PHE A 40 -1.21 13.87 -5.49
CA PHE A 40 -1.32 13.04 -6.68
C PHE A 40 0.06 12.55 -7.17
N VAL A 41 1.03 13.45 -7.26
CA VAL A 41 2.41 13.09 -7.64
C VAL A 41 3.03 12.14 -6.61
N ALA A 42 2.82 12.39 -5.31
CA ALA A 42 3.29 11.51 -4.24
C ALA A 42 2.68 10.10 -4.34
N ILE A 43 1.38 10.00 -4.62
CA ILE A 43 0.68 8.71 -4.82
C ILE A 43 1.27 7.98 -6.01
N ILE A 44 1.47 8.64 -7.16
CA ILE A 44 2.04 7.97 -8.34
C ILE A 44 3.42 7.40 -8.03
N ALA A 45 4.33 8.23 -7.50
CA ALA A 45 5.70 7.83 -7.23
C ALA A 45 5.78 6.62 -6.28
N HIS A 46 4.93 6.61 -5.25
CA HIS A 46 4.90 5.55 -4.25
C HIS A 46 4.14 4.30 -4.72
N LYS A 47 3.09 4.48 -5.52
CA LYS A 47 2.28 3.37 -6.01
C LYS A 47 3.02 2.61 -7.11
N SER A 48 3.81 3.29 -7.95
CA SER A 48 4.66 2.65 -8.94
C SER A 48 5.77 1.81 -8.30
N SER A 49 6.41 2.31 -7.24
CA SER A 49 7.47 1.55 -6.54
C SER A 49 6.92 0.29 -5.85
N ALA A 50 5.77 0.40 -5.17
CA ALA A 50 5.10 -0.74 -4.55
C ALA A 50 4.58 -1.76 -5.59
N ALA A 51 4.00 -1.28 -6.69
CA ALA A 51 3.55 -2.13 -7.79
C ALA A 51 4.72 -2.86 -8.46
N PHE A 52 5.87 -2.19 -8.61
CA PHE A 52 7.08 -2.82 -9.12
C PHE A 52 7.57 -3.94 -8.20
N ALA A 53 7.62 -3.72 -6.89
CA ALA A 53 7.98 -4.77 -5.93
C ALA A 53 7.04 -5.99 -6.00
N LEU A 54 5.73 -5.75 -6.10
CA LEU A 54 4.74 -6.82 -6.27
C LEU A 54 4.91 -7.56 -7.60
N ALA A 55 5.16 -6.84 -8.70
CA ALA A 55 5.39 -7.44 -10.02
C ALA A 55 6.64 -8.34 -10.02
N VAL A 56 7.75 -7.86 -9.45
CA VAL A 56 8.99 -8.64 -9.29
C VAL A 56 8.74 -9.90 -8.45
N SER A 57 7.96 -9.77 -7.37
CA SER A 57 7.56 -10.91 -6.54
C SER A 57 6.77 -11.96 -7.33
N CYS A 58 5.79 -11.54 -8.14
CA CYS A 58 5.00 -12.44 -8.99
C CYS A 58 5.86 -13.17 -10.02
N VAL A 59 6.77 -12.46 -10.69
CA VAL A 59 7.68 -13.05 -11.68
C VAL A 59 8.61 -14.07 -11.03
N ARG A 60 9.18 -13.75 -9.86
CA ARG A 60 10.09 -14.67 -9.13
C ARG A 60 9.40 -15.91 -8.57
N ALA A 61 8.10 -15.83 -8.31
CA ALA A 61 7.29 -16.95 -7.87
C ALA A 61 6.68 -17.76 -9.04
N GLY A 62 6.99 -17.40 -10.29
CA GLY A 62 6.53 -18.13 -11.47
C GLY A 62 5.02 -18.02 -11.74
N LEU A 63 4.35 -16.97 -11.26
CA LEU A 63 2.93 -16.77 -11.50
C LEU A 63 2.67 -16.51 -12.99
N GLU A 64 1.54 -17.03 -13.49
CA GLU A 64 1.08 -16.72 -14.83
C GLU A 64 0.91 -15.20 -15.02
N TRP A 65 1.25 -14.71 -16.22
CA TRP A 65 1.17 -13.29 -16.55
C TRP A 65 -0.23 -12.70 -16.31
N GLY A 66 -1.28 -13.43 -16.69
CA GLY A 66 -2.66 -12.99 -16.48
C GLY A 66 -3.07 -12.92 -15.01
N LEU A 67 -2.50 -13.76 -14.14
CA LEU A 67 -2.71 -13.64 -12.70
C LEU A 67 -1.96 -12.44 -12.12
N SER A 68 -0.71 -12.24 -12.53
CA SER A 68 0.11 -11.11 -12.10
C SER A 68 -0.57 -9.76 -12.41
N ILE A 69 -1.14 -9.61 -13.60
CA ILE A 69 -1.92 -8.41 -13.98
C ILE A 69 -3.16 -8.24 -13.09
N ARG A 70 -3.92 -9.32 -12.82
CA ARG A 70 -5.11 -9.25 -11.95
C ARG A 70 -4.75 -8.78 -10.53
N LEU A 71 -3.64 -9.28 -9.99
CA LEU A 71 -3.11 -8.85 -8.69
C LEU A 71 -2.72 -7.37 -8.71
N LEU A 72 -1.99 -6.91 -9.72
CA LEU A 72 -1.62 -5.49 -9.86
C LEU A 72 -2.84 -4.57 -10.06
N ALA A 73 -3.83 -5.01 -10.82
CA ALA A 73 -5.08 -4.29 -11.03
C ALA A 73 -5.87 -4.15 -9.71
N PHE A 74 -6.01 -5.24 -8.95
CA PHE A 74 -6.62 -5.21 -7.63
C PHE A 74 -5.88 -4.24 -6.69
N PHE A 75 -4.56 -4.35 -6.60
CA PHE A 75 -3.73 -3.45 -5.81
C PHE A 75 -3.92 -1.98 -6.22
N THR A 76 -4.15 -1.72 -7.51
CA THR A 76 -4.38 -0.35 -7.98
C THR A 76 -5.65 0.25 -7.40
N VAL A 77 -6.75 -0.51 -7.36
CA VAL A 77 -8.06 -0.09 -6.85
C VAL A 77 -8.07 0.18 -5.33
N THR A 78 -7.15 -0.40 -4.56
CA THR A 78 -7.09 -0.21 -3.10
C THR A 78 -6.93 1.25 -2.67
N THR A 79 -6.17 2.05 -3.43
CA THR A 79 -5.95 3.48 -3.13
C THR A 79 -7.22 4.32 -3.32
N PRO A 80 -7.86 4.35 -4.50
CA PRO A 80 -9.11 5.10 -4.66
C PRO A 80 -10.22 4.56 -3.76
N ALA A 81 -10.29 3.25 -3.50
CA ALA A 81 -11.25 2.71 -2.53
C ALA A 81 -11.03 3.28 -1.12
N GLY A 82 -9.78 3.28 -0.63
CA GLY A 82 -9.45 3.85 0.67
C GLY A 82 -9.77 5.34 0.77
N VAL A 83 -9.44 6.13 -0.26
CA VAL A 83 -9.73 7.58 -0.31
C VAL A 83 -11.23 7.84 -0.32
N LEU A 84 -12.00 7.11 -1.13
CA LEU A 84 -13.45 7.24 -1.19
C LEU A 84 -14.11 6.89 0.15
N ILE A 85 -13.67 5.81 0.80
CA ILE A 85 -14.18 5.42 2.12
C ILE A 85 -13.79 6.49 3.15
N GLY A 86 -12.54 6.98 3.11
CA GLY A 86 -12.05 8.03 4.02
C GLY A 86 -12.89 9.30 3.90
N THR A 87 -13.15 9.74 2.68
CA THR A 87 -13.98 10.92 2.36
C THR A 87 -15.43 10.72 2.82
N ALA A 88 -16.01 9.54 2.58
CA ALA A 88 -17.37 9.25 3.00
C ALA A 88 -17.48 9.23 4.53
N VAL A 89 -16.52 8.63 5.22
CA VAL A 89 -16.52 8.55 6.69
C VAL A 89 -16.23 9.91 7.33
N SER A 90 -15.26 10.67 6.81
CA SER A 90 -14.92 12.00 7.32
C SER A 90 -16.09 12.98 7.24
N SER A 91 -16.97 12.84 6.24
CA SER A 91 -18.17 13.67 6.09
C SER A 91 -19.19 13.56 7.24
N PHE A 92 -19.09 12.52 8.08
CA PHE A 92 -19.94 12.35 9.26
C PHE A 92 -19.33 12.89 10.55
N PHE A 93 -18.09 13.39 10.52
CA PHE A 93 -17.38 13.86 11.70
C PHE A 93 -17.42 15.39 11.83
N ASP A 94 -17.50 15.86 13.07
CA ASP A 94 -17.19 17.25 13.38
C ASP A 94 -15.66 17.46 13.36
N ASN A 95 -15.23 18.72 13.24
CA ASN A 95 -13.83 19.12 13.04
C ASN A 95 -12.82 18.46 14.02
N ARG A 96 -13.19 18.24 15.29
CA ARG A 96 -12.31 17.56 16.28
C ARG A 96 -12.18 16.06 16.04
N ALA A 97 -13.28 15.41 15.68
CA ALA A 97 -13.31 13.97 15.42
C ALA A 97 -12.59 13.66 14.10
N GLU A 98 -12.71 14.53 13.12
CA GLU A 98 -12.01 14.44 11.84
C GLU A 98 -10.49 14.51 11.99
N ILE A 99 -9.97 15.50 12.72
CA ILE A 99 -8.52 15.61 13.03
C ILE A 99 -8.02 14.35 13.75
N SER A 100 -8.82 13.83 14.70
CA SER A 100 -8.45 12.63 15.46
C SER A 100 -8.45 11.38 14.58
N PHE A 101 -9.38 11.29 13.64
CA PHE A 101 -9.47 10.22 12.65
C PHE A 101 -8.25 10.24 11.72
N ASP A 102 -7.97 11.38 11.08
CA ASP A 102 -6.80 11.52 10.21
C ASP A 102 -5.49 11.20 10.94
N ALA A 103 -5.27 11.78 12.12
CA ALA A 103 -4.06 11.52 12.91
C ALA A 103 -3.89 10.03 13.26
N THR A 104 -4.99 9.33 13.58
CA THR A 104 -4.97 7.90 13.91
C THR A 104 -4.62 7.06 12.68
N PHE A 105 -5.29 7.28 11.55
CA PHE A 105 -5.05 6.50 10.33
C PHE A 105 -3.70 6.83 9.70
N THR A 106 -3.23 8.08 9.80
CA THR A 106 -1.87 8.48 9.41
C THR A 106 -0.82 7.78 10.27
N ALA A 107 -0.99 7.72 11.59
CA ALA A 107 -0.07 7.00 12.48
C ALA A 107 -0.04 5.49 12.17
N LEU A 108 -1.21 4.88 11.95
CA LEU A 108 -1.32 3.47 11.56
C LEU A 108 -0.67 3.19 10.19
N ALA A 109 -0.88 4.08 9.21
CA ALA A 109 -0.25 3.99 7.90
C ALA A 109 1.27 4.09 8.02
N ALA A 110 1.79 5.04 8.80
CA ALA A 110 3.22 5.19 9.04
C ALA A 110 3.82 3.92 9.70
N GLY A 111 3.17 3.38 10.73
CA GLY A 111 3.65 2.16 11.41
C GLY A 111 3.67 0.93 10.48
N THR A 112 2.60 0.73 9.71
CA THR A 112 2.52 -0.37 8.73
C THR A 112 3.51 -0.20 7.59
N PHE A 113 3.78 1.04 7.14
CA PHE A 113 4.83 1.31 6.15
C PHE A 113 6.22 0.89 6.66
N VAL A 114 6.57 1.27 7.89
CA VAL A 114 7.86 0.89 8.49
C VAL A 114 7.98 -0.64 8.62
N TYR A 115 6.91 -1.31 9.04
CA TYR A 115 6.86 -2.78 9.13
C TYR A 115 7.11 -3.44 7.76
N ILE A 116 6.31 -3.08 6.75
CA ILE A 116 6.39 -3.67 5.40
C ILE A 116 7.77 -3.39 4.79
N ALA A 117 8.26 -2.16 4.90
CA ALA A 117 9.55 -1.78 4.36
C ALA A 117 10.69 -2.58 5.02
N SER A 118 10.68 -2.71 6.35
CA SER A 118 11.80 -3.31 7.08
C SER A 118 11.78 -4.84 7.04
N LEU A 119 10.63 -5.45 7.30
CA LEU A 119 10.52 -6.89 7.53
C LEU A 119 10.06 -7.67 6.30
N ASP A 120 9.13 -7.13 5.52
CA ASP A 120 8.62 -7.85 4.34
C ASP A 120 9.41 -7.57 3.07
N ILE A 121 10.02 -6.39 2.94
CA ILE A 121 10.83 -6.03 1.78
C ILE A 121 12.32 -6.16 2.11
N VAL A 122 12.87 -5.35 3.02
CA VAL A 122 14.32 -5.31 3.25
C VAL A 122 14.85 -6.63 3.78
N ARG A 123 14.26 -7.19 4.84
CA ARG A 123 14.71 -8.48 5.39
C ARG A 123 14.58 -9.61 4.38
N GLU A 124 13.48 -9.65 3.66
CA GLU A 124 13.21 -10.70 2.67
C GLU A 124 14.13 -10.61 1.44
N GLU A 125 14.49 -9.41 0.99
CA GLU A 125 15.37 -9.23 -0.17
C GLU A 125 16.86 -9.30 0.18
N PHE A 126 17.27 -8.83 1.36
CA PHE A 126 18.69 -8.68 1.71
C PHE A 126 19.18 -9.62 2.83
N LEU A 127 18.30 -10.06 3.73
CA LEU A 127 18.71 -10.81 4.94
C LEU A 127 18.43 -12.31 4.86
N HIS A 128 17.44 -12.76 4.08
CA HIS A 128 17.28 -14.19 3.76
C HIS A 128 18.40 -14.75 2.85
N GLY A 129 19.29 -13.90 2.33
CA GLY A 129 20.47 -14.32 1.57
C GLY A 129 21.66 -14.79 2.42
N LYS A 130 21.59 -14.70 3.77
CA LYS A 130 22.76 -14.87 4.65
C LYS A 130 22.80 -16.19 5.45
N GLU A 131 21.82 -17.08 5.30
CA GLU A 131 21.90 -18.47 5.83
C GLU A 131 22.43 -19.45 4.78
N ARG A 132 23.48 -19.06 4.07
CA ARG A 132 24.22 -19.92 3.13
C ARG A 132 25.71 -19.81 3.38
#